data_AF-A0A7C4SCE8-F1
#
_entry.id   AF-A0A7C4SCE8-F1
#
_cell.length_a   1.000
_cell.length_b   1.000
_cell.length_c   1.000
_cell.angle_alpha   90.00
_cell.angle_beta   90.00
_cell.angle_gamma   90.00
#
_symmetry.space_group_name_H-M   'P 1'
#
loop_
_entity.id
_entity.type
_entity.pdbx_description
1 polymer ?
#
loop_
_entity_poly.entity_id
_entity_poly.type
_entity_poly.pdbx_seq_one_letter_code
_entity_poly.pdbx_strand_id
1 'polypeptide(L)'
;MEIKNAQKIILSFEEARKWNLFRESQIFTHLIEEISEIGRYILVREGYKAPGLGHDVAEDDVSREFAQAFALFLQLANRMNIDLENAFLREIEIMEKRFNQESWRRYMDSSYPRL
;
A
#
# COMPACT_ATOMS: atom_id res chain seq x y z
N MET A 1 -12.97 10.58 4.95
CA MET A 1 -12.43 9.92 3.73
C MET A 1 -13.36 8.75 3.43
N GLU A 2 -13.06 7.92 2.42
CA GLU A 2 -13.88 6.74 2.11
C GLU A 2 -13.22 5.42 2.58
N ILE A 3 -12.20 5.49 3.45
CA ILE A 3 -11.44 4.32 3.91
C ILE A 3 -12.35 3.44 4.78
N LYS A 4 -13.17 4.06 5.63
CA LYS A 4 -14.12 3.32 6.45
C LYS A 4 -15.13 2.53 5.61
N ASN A 5 -15.53 3.07 4.47
CA ASN A 5 -16.42 2.37 3.54
C ASN A 5 -15.68 1.24 2.80
N ALA A 6 -14.43 1.46 2.40
CA ALA A 6 -13.59 0.39 1.84
C ALA A 6 -13.38 -0.78 2.82
N GLN A 7 -13.13 -0.50 4.11
CA GLN A 7 -13.03 -1.52 5.16
C GLN A 7 -14.31 -2.38 5.24
N LYS A 8 -15.50 -1.76 5.16
CA LYS A 8 -16.78 -2.48 5.17
C LYS A 8 -17.00 -3.35 3.93
N ILE A 9 -16.59 -2.85 2.75
CA ILE A 9 -16.69 -3.61 1.49
C ILE A 9 -15.84 -4.88 1.58
N ILE A 10 -14.58 -4.77 2.03
CA ILE A 10 -13.68 -5.91 2.20
C ILE A 10 -14.22 -6.88 3.25
N LEU A 11 -14.66 -6.38 4.41
CA LEU A 11 -15.23 -7.24 5.45
C LEU A 11 -16.42 -8.06 4.93
N SER A 12 -17.36 -7.41 4.23
CA SER A 12 -18.54 -8.08 3.67
C SER A 12 -18.14 -9.10 2.61
N PHE A 13 -17.15 -8.79 1.77
CA PHE A 13 -16.62 -9.68 0.76
C PHE A 13 -15.98 -10.94 1.37
N GLU A 14 -15.22 -10.78 2.46
CA GLU A 14 -14.57 -11.87 3.19
C GLU A 14 -15.59 -12.78 3.86
N GLU A 15 -16.55 -12.21 4.60
CA GLU A 15 -17.57 -12.96 5.34
C GLU A 15 -18.43 -13.81 4.41
N ALA A 16 -18.81 -13.27 3.26
CA ALA A 16 -19.57 -14.00 2.24
C ALA A 16 -18.85 -15.27 1.73
N ARG A 17 -17.53 -15.33 1.87
CA ARG A 17 -16.69 -16.46 1.41
C ARG A 17 -16.07 -17.26 2.55
N LYS A 18 -16.40 -16.94 3.80
CA LYS A 18 -15.74 -17.47 5.00
C LYS A 18 -14.22 -17.23 5.04
N TRP A 19 -13.74 -16.21 4.34
CA TRP A 19 -12.33 -15.83 4.34
C TRP A 19 -11.91 -15.17 5.65
N ASN A 20 -12.89 -14.86 6.52
CA ASN A 20 -12.65 -14.47 7.90
C ASN A 20 -11.97 -15.55 8.76
N LEU A 21 -11.79 -16.76 8.22
CA LEU A 21 -11.04 -17.85 8.85
C LEU A 21 -9.53 -17.82 8.54
N PHE A 22 -9.08 -17.03 7.56
CA PHE A 22 -7.65 -16.84 7.31
C PHE A 22 -7.00 -16.09 8.48
N ARG A 23 -5.83 -16.59 8.90
CA ARG A 23 -5.06 -16.00 10.00
C ARG A 23 -4.33 -14.74 9.54
N GLU A 24 -4.08 -13.83 10.47
CA GLU A 24 -3.36 -12.58 10.24
C GLU A 24 -1.99 -12.83 9.61
N SER A 25 -1.28 -13.89 10.02
CA SER A 25 0.01 -14.26 9.44
C SER A 25 -0.09 -14.59 7.95
N GLN A 26 -1.17 -15.24 7.51
CA GLN A 26 -1.37 -15.60 6.10
C GLN A 26 -1.68 -14.37 5.27
N ILE A 27 -2.55 -13.50 5.78
CA ILE A 27 -2.91 -12.23 5.13
C ILE A 27 -1.68 -11.32 5.03
N PHE A 28 -0.87 -11.25 6.09
CA PHE A 28 0.36 -10.47 6.12
C PHE A 28 1.40 -11.00 5.13
N THR A 29 1.64 -12.31 5.08
CA THR A 29 2.56 -12.89 4.09
C THR A 29 2.10 -12.58 2.67
N HIS A 30 0.81 -12.74 2.38
CA HIS A 30 0.27 -12.44 1.06
C HIS A 30 0.39 -10.94 0.73
N LEU A 31 0.18 -10.04 1.70
CA LEU A 31 0.40 -8.60 1.49
C LEU A 31 1.85 -8.31 1.06
N ILE A 32 2.83 -8.97 1.64
CA ILE A 32 4.24 -8.80 1.26
C ILE A 32 4.49 -9.29 -0.17
N GLU A 33 3.84 -10.38 -0.59
CA GLU A 33 3.91 -10.88 -1.97
C GLU A 33 3.37 -9.82 -2.96
N GLU A 34 2.19 -9.27 -2.73
CA GLU A 34 1.60 -8.24 -3.62
C GLU A 34 2.42 -6.93 -3.64
N ILE A 35 3.00 -6.52 -2.50
CA ILE A 35 3.94 -5.39 -2.45
C ILE A 35 5.19 -5.70 -3.29
N SER A 36 5.66 -6.94 -3.29
CA SER A 36 6.83 -7.34 -4.08
C SER A 36 6.56 -7.33 -5.59
N GLU A 37 5.31 -7.53 -6.01
CA GLU A 37 4.88 -7.39 -7.41
C GLU A 37 4.94 -5.93 -7.87
N ILE A 38 4.49 -4.99 -7.04
CA ILE A 38 4.70 -3.54 -7.28
C ILE A 38 6.20 -3.24 -7.41
N GLY A 39 7.02 -3.79 -6.51
CA GLY A 39 8.48 -3.66 -6.58
C GLY A 39 9.08 -4.21 -7.87
N ARG A 40 8.60 -5.36 -8.35
CA ARG A 40 9.02 -5.95 -9.62
C ARG A 40 8.72 -5.02 -10.78
N TYR A 41 7.53 -4.42 -10.84
CA TYR A 41 7.16 -3.45 -11.85
C TYR A 41 8.11 -2.23 -11.85
N ILE A 42 8.42 -1.69 -10.68
CA ILE A 42 9.36 -0.56 -10.53
C ILE A 42 10.74 -0.93 -11.07
N LEU A 43 11.27 -2.09 -10.68
CA LEU A 43 12.60 -2.54 -11.11
C LEU A 43 12.71 -2.81 -12.61
N VAL A 44 11.63 -3.26 -13.25
CA VAL A 44 11.56 -3.38 -14.72
C VAL A 44 11.54 -1.99 -15.35
N ARG A 45 10.68 -1.08 -14.87
CA ARG A 45 10.57 0.30 -15.36
C ARG A 45 11.89 1.07 -15.26
N GLU A 46 12.67 0.83 -14.21
CA GLU A 46 13.97 1.46 -13.97
C GLU A 46 15.12 0.78 -14.73
N GLY A 47 14.85 -0.30 -15.47
CA GLY A 47 15.84 -1.00 -16.29
C GLY A 47 16.78 -1.93 -15.52
N TYR A 48 16.59 -2.09 -14.20
CA TYR A 48 17.35 -3.05 -13.41
C TYR A 48 16.97 -4.50 -13.77
N LYS A 49 15.67 -4.80 -13.86
CA LYS A 49 15.16 -6.08 -14.35
C LYS A 49 14.85 -5.96 -15.84
N ALA A 50 15.82 -6.32 -16.68
CA ALA A 50 15.66 -6.28 -18.13
C ALA A 50 14.92 -7.53 -18.65
N PRO A 51 13.74 -7.37 -19.29
CA PRO A 51 13.01 -8.49 -19.88
C PRO A 51 13.83 -9.23 -20.93
N GLY A 52 13.75 -10.56 -20.94
CA GLY A 52 14.52 -11.39 -21.88
C GLY A 52 15.99 -11.63 -21.49
N LEU A 53 16.47 -10.99 -20.42
CA LEU A 53 17.80 -11.26 -19.82
C LEU A 53 17.67 -11.96 -18.46
N GLY A 54 16.82 -13.00 -18.40
CA GLY A 54 16.54 -13.76 -17.18
C GLY A 54 15.46 -13.14 -16.26
N HIS A 55 14.76 -12.11 -16.75
CA HIS A 55 13.60 -11.55 -16.07
C HIS A 55 12.37 -11.64 -16.97
N ASP A 56 11.25 -12.03 -16.38
CA ASP A 56 9.95 -12.01 -17.02
C ASP A 56 9.34 -10.61 -16.99
N VAL A 57 8.50 -10.31 -17.97
CA VAL A 57 7.67 -9.10 -17.96
C VAL A 57 6.59 -9.31 -16.89
N ALA A 58 6.47 -8.39 -15.94
CA ALA A 58 5.32 -8.40 -15.03
C ALA A 58 4.04 -8.21 -15.88
N GLU A 59 2.96 -8.94 -15.59
CA GLU A 59 1.69 -8.71 -16.27
C GLU A 59 1.28 -7.24 -16.09
N ASP A 60 0.87 -6.58 -17.18
CA ASP A 60 0.86 -5.13 -17.42
C ASP A 60 -0.05 -4.28 -16.49
N ASP A 61 -0.61 -4.82 -15.41
CA ASP A 61 -1.56 -4.09 -14.57
C ASP A 61 -1.05 -3.83 -13.14
N VAL A 62 -0.08 -2.92 -13.02
CA VAL A 62 0.38 -2.44 -11.71
C VAL A 62 -0.77 -1.90 -10.84
N SER A 63 -1.84 -1.39 -11.45
CA SER A 63 -3.00 -0.87 -10.71
C SER A 63 -3.72 -1.96 -9.94
N ARG A 64 -3.77 -3.18 -10.50
CA ARG A 64 -4.31 -4.36 -9.86
C ARG A 64 -3.47 -4.78 -8.65
N GLU A 65 -2.14 -4.71 -8.74
CA GLU A 65 -1.25 -5.02 -7.61
C GLU A 65 -1.44 -4.05 -6.45
N PHE A 66 -1.57 -2.75 -6.74
CA PHE A 66 -1.94 -1.75 -5.72
C PHE A 66 -3.31 -2.05 -5.08
N ALA A 67 -4.29 -2.47 -5.88
CA ALA A 67 -5.61 -2.82 -5.37
C ALA A 67 -5.58 -4.08 -4.49
N GLN A 68 -4.83 -5.11 -4.87
CA GLN A 68 -4.64 -6.33 -4.08
C GLN A 68 -3.93 -6.04 -2.76
N ALA A 69 -2.81 -5.32 -2.80
CA ALA A 69 -2.09 -4.91 -1.60
C ALA A 69 -2.98 -4.06 -0.66
N PHE A 70 -3.75 -3.12 -1.23
CA PHE A 70 -4.67 -2.31 -0.42
C PHE A 70 -5.80 -3.16 0.19
N ALA A 71 -6.39 -4.09 -0.54
CA ALA A 71 -7.42 -4.99 -0.02
C ALA A 71 -6.91 -5.86 1.14
N LEU A 72 -5.71 -6.44 1.01
CA LEU A 72 -5.06 -7.23 2.07
C LEU A 72 -4.72 -6.38 3.29
N PHE A 73 -4.29 -5.12 3.09
CA PHE A 73 -4.06 -4.19 4.18
C PHE A 73 -5.35 -3.84 4.93
N LEU A 74 -6.46 -3.58 4.22
CA LEU A 74 -7.78 -3.37 4.83
C LEU A 74 -8.26 -4.62 5.59
N GLN A 75 -8.01 -5.80 5.03
CA GLN A 75 -8.31 -7.07 5.68
C GLN A 75 -7.55 -7.20 7.02
N LEU A 76 -6.25 -6.91 7.05
CA LEU A 76 -5.47 -6.89 8.29
C LEU A 76 -6.02 -5.88 9.30
N ALA A 77 -6.30 -4.65 8.86
CA ALA A 77 -6.87 -3.62 9.72
C ALA A 77 -8.20 -4.07 10.35
N ASN A 78 -9.06 -4.73 9.56
CA ASN A 78 -10.31 -5.31 10.06
C ASN A 78 -10.07 -6.44 11.09
N ARG A 79 -9.14 -7.37 10.82
CA ARG A 79 -8.79 -8.46 11.76
C ARG A 79 -8.26 -7.94 13.09
N MET A 80 -7.47 -6.87 13.04
CA MET A 80 -6.92 -6.20 14.22
C MET A 80 -7.89 -5.21 14.88
N ASN A 81 -9.13 -5.11 14.39
CA ASN A 81 -10.18 -4.21 14.87
C ASN A 81 -9.73 -2.74 14.90
N ILE A 82 -9.05 -2.30 13.85
CA ILE A 82 -8.53 -0.94 13.70
C ILE A 82 -9.51 -0.10 12.88
N ASP A 83 -9.93 1.04 13.43
CA ASP A 83 -10.54 2.13 12.63
C ASP A 83 -9.42 2.85 11.85
N LEU A 84 -9.19 2.39 10.62
CA LEU A 84 -8.04 2.82 9.83
C LEU A 84 -8.17 4.28 9.40
N GLU A 85 -9.38 4.74 9.12
CA GLU A 85 -9.61 6.15 8.75
C GLU A 85 -9.23 7.09 9.90
N ASN A 86 -9.73 6.80 11.11
CA ASN A 86 -9.38 7.59 12.28
C ASN A 86 -7.88 7.46 12.64
N ALA A 87 -7.27 6.29 12.47
CA ALA A 87 -5.84 6.11 12.69
C ALA A 87 -5.01 6.95 11.71
N PHE A 88 -5.39 6.95 10.43
CA PHE A 88 -4.74 7.73 9.38
C PHE A 88 -4.85 9.23 9.64
N LEU A 89 -6.05 9.74 9.97
CA LEU A 89 -6.25 11.16 10.26
C LEU A 89 -5.40 11.63 11.45
N ARG A 90 -5.33 10.83 12.53
CA ARG A 90 -4.45 11.15 13.68
C ARG A 90 -2.98 11.17 13.30
N GLU A 91 -2.53 10.24 12.46
CA GLU A 91 -1.13 10.23 12.02
C GLU A 91 -0.80 11.46 11.17
N ILE A 92 -1.70 11.89 10.28
CA ILE A 92 -1.53 13.13 9.51
C ILE A 92 -1.37 14.34 10.44
N GLU A 93 -2.22 14.47 11.47
CA GLU A 93 -2.08 15.56 12.45
C GLU A 93 -0.73 15.50 13.21
N ILE A 94 -0.23 14.32 13.52
CA ILE A 94 1.08 14.12 14.15
C ILE A 94 2.20 14.54 13.19
N MET A 95 2.11 14.11 11.93
CA MET A 95 3.09 14.42 10.89
C MET A 95 3.14 15.93 10.61
N GLU A 96 2.00 16.62 10.54
CA GLU A 96 1.94 18.07 10.33
C GLU A 96 2.62 18.85 11.48
N LYS A 97 2.47 18.39 12.72
CA LYS A 97 3.15 18.98 13.88
C LYS A 97 4.64 18.70 13.88
N ARG A 98 5.05 17.50 13.48
CA ARG A 98 6.46 17.06 13.49
C ARG A 98 7.27 17.62 12.32
N PHE A 99 6.64 17.80 11.17
CA PHE A 99 7.31 18.15 9.91
C PHE A 99 6.80 19.48 9.38
N ASN A 100 7.42 20.57 9.82
CA ASN A 100 7.07 21.92 9.38
C ASN A 100 7.15 22.05 7.85
N GLN A 101 6.05 22.44 7.23
CA GLN A 101 5.89 22.52 5.77
C GLN A 101 6.91 23.46 5.12
N GLU A 102 7.11 24.66 5.65
CA GLU A 102 7.98 25.68 5.04
C GLU A 102 9.46 25.29 5.11
N SER A 103 9.89 24.76 6.26
CA SER A 103 11.25 24.26 6.46
C SER A 103 11.56 23.10 5.51
N TRP A 104 10.63 22.14 5.38
CA TRP A 104 10.81 21.02 4.46
C TRP A 104 10.82 21.46 2.99
N ARG A 105 9.94 22.39 2.59
CA ARG A 105 9.95 22.92 1.22
C ARG A 105 11.28 23.58 0.87
N ARG A 106 11.78 24.47 1.75
CA ARG A 106 13.09 25.12 1.56
C ARG A 106 14.23 24.12 1.46
N TYR A 107 14.23 23.09 2.32
CA TYR A 107 15.24 22.03 2.27
C TYR A 107 15.20 21.29 0.93
N MET A 108 14.01 20.83 0.50
CA MET A 108 13.86 20.08 -0.75
C MET A 108 14.24 20.91 -1.98
N ASP A 109 13.83 22.18 -2.06
CA ASP A 109 14.17 23.07 -3.17
C ASP A 109 15.69 23.30 -3.29
N SER A 110 16.40 23.28 -2.15
CA SER A 110 17.86 23.45 -2.12
C SER A 110 18.64 22.17 -2.42
N SER A 111 18.15 21.01 -1.96
CA SER A 111 18.85 19.72 -2.04
C SER A 111 18.52 18.93 -3.30
N TYR A 112 17.34 19.20 -3.89
CA TYR A 112 16.87 18.59 -5.13
C TYR A 112 16.36 19.68 -6.09
N PRO A 113 17.26 20.54 -6.61
CA PRO A 113 16.86 21.56 -7.56
C PRO A 113 16.24 20.87 -8.78
N ARG A 114 15.05 21.34 -9.20
CA ARG A 114 14.40 20.82 -10.41
C ARG A 114 15.34 21.02 -11.59
N LEU A 115 15.69 19.92 -12.28
CA LEU A 115 16.40 19.93 -13.56
C LEU A 115 15.54 20.61 -14.64
#